data_AF-A0A7C8ZRQ0-F1
#
_entry.id   AF-A0A7C8ZRQ0-F1
#
_cell.length_a   1.000
_cell.length_b   1.000
_cell.length_c   1.000
_cell.angle_alpha   90.00
_cell.angle_beta   90.00
_cell.angle_gamma   90.00
#
_symmetry.space_group_name_H-M   'P 1'
#
loop_
_entity.id
_entity.type
_entity.pdbx_description
1 polymer ?
#
loop_
_entity_poly.entity_id
_entity_poly.type
_entity_poly.pdbx_seq_one_letter_code
_entity_poly.pdbx_strand_id
1 'polypeptide(L)'
;VVNVHDVVPKTPGLVFNEGVPSGLMKLAKGLPWSYSHVGVELALDHKNSPFLKDTSDPVCAHDLEAHLHLLDGYHGKGRRFHLTSGRDIALVNKACDFLKDHYQIPPGWRQDHNKGMIRSKDGRWIQAERPVLDDHPNYIHDHLRQLGLAP
;
A
#
# COMPACT_ATOMS: atom_id res chain seq x y z
N VAL A 1 -9.32 -5.78 2.77
CA VAL A 1 -9.57 -4.42 3.28
C VAL A 1 -9.36 -3.47 2.13
N VAL A 2 -10.28 -2.55 1.88
CA VAL A 2 -10.19 -1.57 0.78
C VAL A 2 -10.65 -0.21 1.27
N ASN A 3 -9.99 0.86 0.82
CA ASN A 3 -10.57 2.20 0.84
C ASN A 3 -11.53 2.32 -0.35
N VAL A 4 -12.78 2.74 -0.15
CA VAL A 4 -13.79 2.81 -1.23
C VAL A 4 -13.41 3.75 -2.39
N HIS A 5 -12.49 4.68 -2.11
CA HIS A 5 -11.93 5.62 -3.06
C HIS A 5 -10.64 5.14 -3.72
N ASP A 6 -10.10 3.99 -3.32
CA ASP A 6 -8.96 3.35 -3.97
C ASP A 6 -9.41 2.65 -5.26
N VAL A 7 -8.71 2.95 -6.35
CA VAL A 7 -8.98 2.40 -7.69
C VAL A 7 -8.10 1.20 -8.01
N VAL A 8 -7.02 0.98 -7.26
CA VAL A 8 -6.07 -0.11 -7.53
C VAL A 8 -6.72 -1.49 -7.41
N PRO A 9 -7.52 -1.80 -6.36
CA PRO A 9 -8.20 -3.09 -6.27
C PRO A 9 -9.17 -3.36 -7.43
N LYS A 10 -9.68 -2.32 -8.10
CA LYS A 10 -10.62 -2.45 -9.21
C LYS A 10 -9.94 -2.89 -10.51
N THR A 11 -8.60 -2.89 -10.55
CA THR A 11 -7.82 -3.29 -11.72
C THR A 11 -7.32 -4.73 -11.54
N PRO A 12 -7.44 -5.63 -12.53
CA PRO A 12 -7.76 -5.39 -13.95
C PRO A 12 -9.27 -5.35 -14.30
N GLY A 13 -10.18 -5.48 -13.33
CA GLY A 13 -11.64 -5.48 -13.54
C GLY A 13 -12.19 -4.28 -14.33
N LEU A 14 -11.67 -3.07 -14.08
CA LEU A 14 -12.03 -1.83 -14.80
C LEU A 14 -11.67 -1.88 -16.30
N VAL A 15 -10.63 -2.64 -16.66
CA VAL A 15 -10.15 -2.77 -18.05
C VAL A 15 -10.78 -3.97 -18.76
N PHE A 16 -11.20 -5.01 -18.01
CA PHE A 16 -11.59 -6.29 -18.60
C PHE A 16 -12.99 -6.82 -18.23
N ASN A 17 -13.72 -6.29 -17.22
CA ASN A 17 -14.94 -7.00 -16.77
C ASN A 17 -16.05 -6.27 -15.97
N GLU A 18 -16.08 -4.95 -15.79
CA GLU A 18 -17.12 -4.32 -14.93
C GLU A 18 -18.50 -4.11 -15.61
N GLY A 19 -18.62 -4.26 -16.92
CA GLY A 19 -19.88 -4.07 -17.68
C GLY A 19 -20.49 -5.35 -18.27
N VAL A 20 -19.93 -6.52 -17.96
CA VAL A 20 -20.21 -7.75 -18.70
C VAL A 20 -21.35 -8.55 -18.03
N PRO A 21 -22.47 -8.84 -18.72
CA PRO A 21 -23.59 -9.59 -18.14
C PRO A 21 -23.16 -10.96 -17.60
N SER A 22 -23.81 -11.42 -16.52
CA SER A 22 -23.46 -12.62 -15.76
C SER A 22 -23.28 -13.90 -16.61
N GLY A 23 -23.97 -13.98 -17.77
CA GLY A 23 -23.84 -15.07 -18.73
C GLY A 23 -22.52 -15.07 -19.51
N LEU A 24 -21.97 -13.90 -19.84
CA LEU A 24 -20.73 -13.76 -20.60
C LEU A 24 -19.49 -13.87 -19.68
N MET A 25 -19.65 -13.56 -18.38
CA MET A 25 -18.65 -13.83 -17.35
C MET A 25 -18.31 -15.33 -17.22
N LYS A 26 -19.30 -16.22 -17.48
CA LYS A 26 -19.07 -17.69 -17.53
C LYS A 26 -18.24 -18.12 -18.74
N LEU A 27 -18.34 -17.42 -19.87
CA LEU A 27 -17.51 -17.65 -21.06
C LEU A 27 -16.09 -17.08 -20.90
N ALA A 28 -15.98 -15.89 -20.30
CA ALA A 28 -14.69 -15.25 -20.02
C ALA A 28 -13.85 -15.98 -18.96
N LYS A 29 -14.48 -16.73 -18.03
CA LYS A 29 -13.79 -17.64 -17.09
C LYS A 29 -12.91 -18.70 -17.77
N GLY A 30 -13.21 -19.05 -19.02
CA GLY A 30 -12.39 -19.99 -19.81
C GLY A 30 -11.18 -19.35 -20.50
N LEU A 31 -11.05 -18.02 -20.46
CA LEU A 31 -9.90 -17.29 -20.99
C LEU A 31 -8.82 -17.14 -19.90
N PRO A 32 -7.53 -17.22 -20.24
CA PRO A 32 -6.42 -17.11 -19.29
C PRO A 32 -6.29 -15.75 -18.57
N TRP A 33 -7.23 -14.82 -18.80
CA TRP A 33 -7.22 -13.45 -18.31
C TRP A 33 -8.38 -13.14 -17.33
N SER A 34 -9.03 -14.16 -16.77
CA SER A 34 -10.14 -13.94 -15.83
C SER A 34 -9.64 -13.55 -14.42
N TYR A 35 -10.13 -12.41 -13.91
CA TYR A 35 -9.85 -11.93 -12.56
C TYR A 35 -11.13 -12.03 -11.72
N SER A 36 -10.99 -12.53 -10.49
CA SER A 36 -12.08 -12.62 -9.53
C SER A 36 -11.55 -12.30 -8.14
N HIS A 37 -12.22 -11.38 -7.45
CA HIS A 37 -11.99 -11.16 -6.02
C HIS A 37 -12.39 -12.41 -5.23
N VAL A 38 -11.62 -12.73 -4.19
CA VAL A 38 -11.87 -13.84 -3.25
C VAL A 38 -11.79 -13.32 -1.81
N GLY A 39 -12.44 -14.01 -0.88
CA GLY A 39 -12.49 -13.63 0.53
C GLY A 39 -13.63 -12.67 0.86
N VAL A 40 -13.56 -12.06 2.05
CA VAL A 40 -14.55 -11.09 2.54
C VAL A 40 -13.95 -9.70 2.50
N GLU A 41 -14.61 -8.79 1.79
CA GLU A 41 -14.21 -7.40 1.72
C GLU A 41 -14.57 -6.66 3.00
N LEU A 42 -13.60 -5.91 3.54
CA LEU A 42 -13.84 -4.88 4.55
C LEU A 42 -13.65 -3.52 3.89
N ALA A 43 -14.76 -2.88 3.56
CA ALA A 43 -14.80 -1.56 2.96
C ALA A 43 -14.65 -0.46 4.04
N LEU A 44 -13.65 0.38 3.87
CA LEU A 44 -13.35 1.55 4.69
C LEU A 44 -13.53 2.80 3.83
N ASP A 45 -13.99 3.89 4.45
CA ASP A 45 -14.12 5.17 3.78
C ASP A 45 -13.28 6.20 4.53
N HIS A 46 -12.29 6.74 3.83
CA HIS A 46 -11.36 7.70 4.40
C HIS A 46 -12.02 9.02 4.81
N LYS A 47 -13.17 9.36 4.21
CA LYS A 47 -13.94 10.56 4.55
C LYS A 47 -14.57 10.48 5.95
N ASN A 48 -14.67 9.29 6.54
CA ASN A 48 -15.13 9.12 7.92
C ASN A 48 -14.09 9.55 8.95
N SER A 49 -12.82 9.64 8.57
CA SER A 49 -11.75 10.07 9.48
C SER A 49 -11.77 11.58 9.66
N PRO A 50 -11.84 12.11 10.90
CA PRO A 50 -11.75 13.55 11.13
C PRO A 50 -10.34 14.10 10.91
N PHE A 51 -9.33 13.23 10.75
CA PHE A 51 -7.93 13.58 10.61
C PHE A 51 -7.50 13.83 9.15
N LEU A 52 -8.16 13.18 8.19
CA LEU A 52 -7.76 13.16 6.78
C LEU A 52 -8.39 14.32 5.99
N LYS A 53 -7.67 14.81 4.97
CA LYS A 53 -8.18 15.79 4.01
C LYS A 53 -9.33 15.17 3.20
N ASP A 54 -10.29 16.00 2.80
CA ASP A 54 -11.28 15.62 1.79
C ASP A 54 -10.63 15.81 0.40
N THR A 55 -9.88 14.80 -0.03
CA THR A 55 -9.15 14.79 -1.31
C THR A 55 -9.55 13.59 -2.15
N SER A 56 -9.46 13.73 -3.47
CA SER A 56 -9.63 12.64 -4.44
C SER A 56 -8.29 12.15 -4.99
N ASP A 57 -7.17 12.43 -4.32
CA ASP A 57 -5.84 11.98 -4.73
C ASP A 57 -5.73 10.44 -4.62
N PRO A 58 -5.51 9.72 -5.75
CA PRO A 58 -5.39 8.27 -5.74
C PRO A 58 -4.18 7.77 -4.95
N VAL A 59 -3.10 8.55 -4.82
CA VAL A 59 -1.92 8.17 -4.03
C VAL A 59 -2.29 8.13 -2.56
N CYS A 60 -3.00 9.15 -2.07
CA CYS A 60 -3.52 9.19 -0.71
C CYS A 60 -4.52 8.05 -0.46
N ALA A 61 -5.46 7.82 -1.39
CA ALA A 61 -6.47 6.78 -1.25
C ALA A 61 -5.86 5.36 -1.17
N HIS A 62 -4.76 5.14 -1.90
CA HIS A 62 -4.03 3.87 -1.95
C HIS A 62 -2.94 3.73 -0.86
N ASP A 63 -2.70 4.77 -0.05
CA ASP A 63 -1.63 4.74 0.94
C ASP A 63 -1.86 3.68 2.03
N LEU A 64 -0.83 2.88 2.33
CA LEU A 64 -0.93 1.79 3.31
C LEU A 64 -1.06 2.33 4.73
N GLU A 65 -0.35 3.41 5.08
CA GLU A 65 -0.41 3.97 6.43
C GLU A 65 -1.78 4.61 6.69
N ALA A 66 -2.43 5.14 5.65
CA ALA A 66 -3.83 5.55 5.66
C ALA A 66 -4.79 4.37 5.84
N HIS A 67 -4.58 3.23 5.16
CA HIS A 67 -5.38 2.02 5.39
C HIS A 67 -5.30 1.54 6.85
N LEU A 68 -4.10 1.52 7.42
CA LEU A 68 -3.91 1.15 8.83
C LEU A 68 -4.56 2.15 9.80
N HIS A 69 -4.50 3.44 9.48
CA HIS A 69 -5.21 4.49 10.23
C HIS A 69 -6.73 4.28 10.19
N LEU A 70 -7.29 3.93 9.03
CA LEU A 70 -8.72 3.67 8.89
C LEU A 70 -9.16 2.41 9.62
N LEU A 71 -8.33 1.35 9.59
CA LEU A 71 -8.58 0.12 10.34
C LEU A 71 -8.61 0.38 11.84
N ASP A 72 -7.64 1.15 12.37
CA ASP A 72 -7.59 1.48 13.80
C ASP A 72 -8.81 2.29 14.28
N GLY A 73 -9.35 3.13 13.40
CA GLY A 73 -10.52 3.95 13.70
C GLY A 73 -11.87 3.31 13.39
N TYR A 74 -11.88 2.11 12.79
CA TYR A 74 -13.10 1.45 12.32
C TYR A 74 -13.78 0.64 13.42
N HIS A 75 -15.03 0.98 13.72
CA HIS A 75 -15.86 0.30 14.73
C HIS A 75 -17.15 -0.31 14.18
N GLY A 76 -17.25 -0.43 12.85
CA GLY A 76 -18.45 -0.91 12.16
C GLY A 76 -19.18 0.17 11.36
N LYS A 77 -20.08 -0.28 10.48
CA LYS A 77 -20.85 0.61 9.59
C LYS A 77 -21.75 1.56 10.39
N GLY A 78 -21.68 2.86 10.08
CA GLY A 78 -22.46 3.90 10.75
C GLY A 78 -22.01 4.22 12.18
N ARG A 79 -20.91 3.61 12.65
CA ARG A 79 -20.33 3.90 13.96
C ARG A 79 -19.35 5.06 13.84
N ARG A 80 -19.20 5.81 14.94
CA ARG A 80 -18.26 6.93 15.01
C ARG A 80 -16.83 6.44 14.83
N PHE A 81 -16.06 7.16 14.02
CA PHE A 81 -14.63 6.96 13.89
C PHE A 81 -13.90 7.44 15.17
N HIS A 82 -13.08 6.57 15.76
CA HIS A 82 -12.13 6.96 16.80
C HIS A 82 -10.98 5.95 16.88
N LEU A 83 -9.75 6.44 17.01
CA LEU A 83 -8.56 5.60 17.14
C LEU A 83 -8.58 4.85 18.49
N THR A 84 -8.07 3.62 18.52
CA THR A 84 -8.09 2.78 19.75
C THR A 84 -6.74 2.20 20.15
N SER A 85 -5.82 1.99 19.21
CA SER A 85 -4.51 1.40 19.49
C SER A 85 -3.45 2.40 19.97
N GLY A 86 -3.73 3.71 19.90
CA GLY A 86 -2.73 4.75 20.17
C GLY A 86 -1.73 4.95 19.02
N ARG A 87 -2.03 4.42 17.83
CA ARG A 87 -1.24 4.64 16.61
C ARG A 87 -1.16 6.13 16.26
N ASP A 88 0.07 6.60 16.04
CA ASP A 88 0.31 8.01 15.70
C ASP A 88 -0.21 8.35 14.29
N ILE A 89 -0.99 9.42 14.20
CA ILE A 89 -1.54 9.92 12.93
C ILE A 89 -0.42 10.37 11.99
N ALA A 90 0.74 10.79 12.49
CA ALA A 90 1.86 11.26 11.68
C ALA A 90 2.34 10.21 10.67
N LEU A 91 2.13 8.92 10.96
CA LEU A 91 2.45 7.82 10.04
C LEU A 91 1.69 7.91 8.71
N VAL A 92 0.49 8.51 8.69
CA VAL A 92 -0.28 8.70 7.45
C VAL A 92 0.53 9.53 6.42
N ASN A 93 1.21 10.58 6.86
CA ASN A 93 2.01 11.44 5.95
C ASN A 93 3.41 10.88 5.65
N LYS A 94 3.68 9.60 5.97
CA LYS A 94 4.99 8.97 5.72
C LYS A 94 5.38 9.05 4.25
N ALA A 95 4.45 8.80 3.33
CA ALA A 95 4.67 8.80 1.89
C ALA A 95 3.69 9.67 1.09
N CYS A 96 2.76 10.37 1.74
CA CYS A 96 1.74 11.20 1.08
C CYS A 96 1.43 12.48 1.88
N ASP A 97 0.47 13.28 1.38
CA ASP A 97 -0.03 14.52 2.01
C ASP A 97 -1.52 14.42 2.38
N PHE A 98 -1.86 13.47 3.25
CA PHE A 98 -3.27 13.10 3.48
C PHE A 98 -3.85 13.65 4.78
N LEU A 99 -3.04 14.00 5.78
CA LEU A 99 -3.52 14.64 7.02
C LEU A 99 -3.87 16.10 6.81
N LYS A 100 -4.92 16.60 7.46
CA LYS A 100 -5.27 18.03 7.42
C LYS A 100 -4.12 18.93 7.88
N ASP A 101 -3.96 20.07 7.23
CA ASP A 101 -2.80 20.96 7.41
C ASP A 101 -2.64 21.50 8.84
N HIS A 102 -3.73 21.63 9.61
CA HIS A 102 -3.69 22.12 10.99
C HIS A 102 -2.98 21.18 11.97
N TYR A 103 -2.73 19.92 11.60
CA TYR A 103 -1.89 19.01 12.37
C TYR A 103 -0.38 19.28 12.19
N GLN A 104 0.00 20.13 11.22
CA GLN A 104 1.38 20.56 10.97
C GLN A 104 2.39 19.42 10.76
N ILE A 105 1.93 18.27 10.25
CA ILE A 105 2.80 17.14 9.93
C ILE A 105 3.29 17.29 8.47
N PRO A 106 4.61 17.34 8.22
CA PRO A 106 5.13 17.45 6.87
C PRO A 106 4.68 16.29 5.97
N PRO A 107 4.27 16.55 4.73
CA PRO A 107 3.94 15.50 3.78
C PRO A 107 5.20 14.75 3.32
N GLY A 108 5.05 13.45 3.06
CA GLY A 108 6.15 12.61 2.55
C GLY A 108 7.40 12.66 3.42
N TRP A 109 7.26 12.72 4.74
CA TRP A 109 8.38 13.00 5.65
C TRP A 109 9.41 11.87 5.69
N ARG A 110 9.05 10.64 5.27
CA ARG A 110 9.97 9.50 5.33
C ARG A 110 11.07 9.67 4.30
N GLN A 111 12.26 9.97 4.81
CA GLN A 111 13.48 10.08 4.05
C GLN A 111 14.64 9.61 4.93
N ASP A 112 15.65 8.96 4.34
CA ASP A 112 16.89 8.67 5.06
C ASP A 112 17.66 9.96 5.28
N HIS A 113 18.40 10.04 6.38
CA HIS A 113 19.24 11.22 6.64
C HIS A 113 20.14 11.51 5.43
N ASN A 114 20.12 12.76 4.94
CA ASN A 114 20.78 13.19 3.70
C ASN A 114 20.45 12.32 2.46
N LYS A 115 19.25 11.75 2.37
CA LYS A 115 18.84 10.82 1.30
C LYS A 115 19.77 9.59 1.20
N GLY A 116 20.38 9.18 2.31
CA GLY A 116 21.30 8.05 2.36
C GLY A 116 22.75 8.40 1.97
N MET A 117 23.06 9.67 1.70
CA MET A 117 24.43 10.11 1.45
C MET A 117 25.25 10.10 2.75
N ILE A 118 26.48 9.61 2.66
CA ILE A 118 27.44 9.58 3.77
C ILE A 118 28.67 10.41 3.42
N ARG A 119 29.34 10.94 4.44
CA ARG A 119 30.59 11.70 4.27
C ARG A 119 31.79 10.75 4.35
N SER A 120 32.58 10.69 3.28
CA SER A 120 33.80 9.89 3.21
C SER A 120 34.91 10.45 4.12
N LYS A 121 35.97 9.66 4.33
CA LYS A 121 37.17 10.10 5.07
C LYS A 121 37.83 11.33 4.43
N ASP A 122 37.75 11.44 3.10
CA ASP A 122 38.26 12.57 2.33
C ASP A 122 37.30 13.78 2.31
N GLY A 123 36.20 13.70 3.08
CA GLY A 123 35.23 14.77 3.24
C GLY A 123 34.20 14.90 2.12
N ARG A 124 34.21 14.01 1.12
CA ARG A 124 33.25 14.01 -0.01
C ARG A 124 31.94 13.32 0.38
N TRP A 125 30.83 13.76 -0.19
CA TRP A 125 29.55 13.06 -0.07
C TRP A 125 29.48 11.93 -1.10
N ILE A 126 29.25 10.72 -0.64
CA ILE A 126 29.12 9.52 -1.48
C ILE A 126 27.84 8.76 -1.14
N GLN A 127 27.31 8.03 -2.12
CA GLN A 127 26.26 7.05 -1.87
C GLN A 127 26.89 5.83 -1.20
N ALA A 128 26.34 5.39 -0.07
CA ALA A 128 26.79 4.16 0.56
C ALA A 128 26.54 2.97 -0.37
N GLU A 129 27.49 2.03 -0.43
CA GLU A 129 27.25 0.76 -1.08
C GLU A 129 26.07 0.06 -0.40
N ARG A 130 25.18 -0.52 -1.20
CA ARG A 130 24.06 -1.30 -0.67
C ARG A 130 24.65 -2.46 0.15
N PRO A 131 24.23 -2.65 1.41
CA PRO A 131 24.60 -3.86 2.15
C PRO A 131 24.23 -5.08 1.31
N VAL A 132 25.20 -5.96 1.07
CA VAL A 132 24.91 -7.28 0.51
C VAL A 132 24.33 -8.09 1.66
N LEU A 133 23.00 -8.09 1.73
CA LEU A 133 22.27 -9.03 2.56
C LEU A 133 22.20 -10.32 1.73
N ASP A 134 22.86 -11.37 2.19
CA ASP A 134 22.68 -12.70 1.61
C ASP A 134 21.30 -13.21 2.07
N ASP A 135 20.25 -12.68 1.44
CA ASP A 135 18.84 -12.85 1.83
C ASP A 135 18.27 -14.22 1.41
N HIS A 136 19.11 -15.09 0.86
CA HIS A 136 18.69 -16.42 0.45
C HIS A 136 19.06 -17.44 1.54
N PRO A 137 18.07 -18.00 2.24
CA PRO A 137 18.29 -19.21 3.01
C PRO A 137 19.06 -20.24 2.18
N ASN A 138 20.04 -20.91 2.79
CA ASN A 138 20.93 -21.87 2.10
C ASN A 138 20.16 -22.91 1.25
N TYR A 139 18.95 -23.28 1.67
CA TYR A 139 18.10 -24.24 0.97
C TYR A 139 17.55 -23.76 -0.39
N ILE A 140 17.54 -22.44 -0.67
CA ILE A 140 17.06 -21.91 -1.95
C ILE A 140 17.99 -22.34 -3.08
N HIS A 141 19.31 -22.31 -2.85
CA HIS A 141 20.29 -22.76 -3.83
C HIS A 141 20.10 -24.26 -4.16
N ASP A 142 19.80 -25.09 -3.15
CA ASP A 142 19.51 -26.52 -3.33
C ASP A 142 18.24 -26.76 -4.17
N HIS A 143 17.16 -26.00 -3.90
CA HIS A 143 15.92 -26.09 -4.67
C HIS A 143 16.11 -25.60 -6.11
N LEU A 144 16.87 -24.53 -6.33
CA LEU A 144 17.17 -24.02 -7.66
C LEU A 144 17.99 -25.02 -8.48
N ARG A 145 18.93 -25.76 -7.85
CA ARG A 145 19.64 -26.87 -8.51
C ARG A 145 18.73 -28.04 -8.86
N GLN A 146 17.83 -28.44 -7.96
CA GLN A 146 16.84 -29.49 -8.25
C GLN A 146 15.93 -29.12 -9.43
N LEU A 147 15.64 -27.82 -9.61
CA LEU A 147 14.87 -27.30 -10.73
C LEU A 147 15.72 -27.04 -11.99
N GLY A 148 17.04 -27.22 -11.95
CA GLY A 148 17.96 -26.94 -13.07
C GLY A 148 18.11 -25.44 -13.39
N LEU A 149 17.77 -24.57 -12.45
CA LEU A 149 17.76 -23.10 -12.61
C LEU A 149 19.04 -22.43 -12.06
N ALA A 150 19.94 -23.19 -11.46
CA ALA A 150 21.26 -22.75 -11.02
C ALA A 150 22.31 -23.81 -11.40
N PRO A 151 23.57 -23.40 -11.72
CA PRO A 151 24.65 -24.33 -12.07
C PRO A 151 25.08 -25.25 -10.91
#